data_AF-A0A7Y3HFC9-F1
#
_entry.id   AF-A0A7Y3HFC9-F1
#
_cell.length_a   1.000
_cell.length_b   1.000
_cell.length_c   1.000
_cell.angle_alpha   90.00
_cell.angle_beta   90.00
_cell.angle_gamma   90.00
#
_symmetry.space_group_name_H-M   'P 1'
#
loop_
_entity.id
_entity.type
_entity.pdbx_description
1 polymer ?
#
loop_
_entity_poly.entity_id
_entity_poly.type
_entity_poly.pdbx_seq_one_letter_code
_entity_poly.pdbx_strand_id
1 'polypeptide(L)'
;MAIEETARPPEKDLLLDEIDEKFAAFQAFRKSDTAAADEILGSLGAHDEIDRTIVLELSSPSPLGHPDRFSASHRLAVRALEVLDRNGGKSVKVRGAGPLSPIAAFLVQQIATFIVRSHQGSVADKMLDLYARREANAREDDPSRFELMRARMQMERLKPGFKRNALGVPLFVVGGAAFSTLLSLIQQAIVSALRGTAGRVIATVVIGLIMLGVGWVILRGAAVARRRIHLSLDGPIEALWQTIGRCGDPPQDPSRTFALIAVILALLPWILIPTGLLVSGIAALF
;
A
#
# COMPACT_ATOMS: atom_id res chain seq x y z
N MET A 1 -11.78 36.18 -59.85
CA MET A 1 -10.96 35.04 -59.43
C MET A 1 -11.66 34.43 -58.23
N ALA A 2 -12.61 33.53 -58.48
CA ALA A 2 -13.38 32.87 -57.44
C ALA A 2 -12.47 31.81 -56.83
N ILE A 3 -12.19 31.94 -55.54
CA ILE A 3 -11.52 30.89 -54.77
C ILE A 3 -12.54 29.76 -54.70
N GLU A 4 -12.23 28.68 -55.40
CA GLU A 4 -12.94 27.41 -55.37
C GLU A 4 -12.93 26.94 -53.91
N GLU A 5 -14.07 27.13 -53.23
CA GLU A 5 -14.34 26.58 -51.91
C GLU A 5 -14.28 25.05 -52.06
N THR A 6 -13.11 24.50 -51.80
CA THR A 6 -12.85 23.06 -51.80
C THR A 6 -13.74 22.48 -50.70
N ALA A 7 -14.90 21.98 -51.12
CA ALA A 7 -15.83 21.27 -50.26
C ALA A 7 -15.04 20.20 -49.49
N ARG A 8 -14.97 20.37 -48.17
CA ARG A 8 -14.36 19.42 -47.25
C ARG A 8 -15.02 18.05 -47.54
N PRO A 9 -14.26 16.97 -47.78
CA PRO A 9 -14.85 15.66 -48.04
C PRO A 9 -15.81 15.31 -46.89
N PRO A 10 -16.91 14.56 -47.14
CA PRO A 10 -17.84 14.17 -46.09
C PRO A 10 -17.05 13.51 -44.96
N GLU A 11 -17.19 14.06 -43.76
CA GLU A 11 -16.51 13.61 -42.56
C GLU A 11 -16.81 12.12 -42.40
N LYS A 12 -15.78 11.29 -42.55
CA LYS A 12 -15.92 9.85 -42.31
C LYS A 12 -16.27 9.71 -40.84
N ASP A 13 -17.43 9.11 -40.57
CA ASP A 13 -17.87 8.74 -39.23
C ASP A 13 -16.71 8.05 -38.49
N LEU A 14 -16.10 8.75 -37.53
CA LEU A 14 -14.92 8.25 -36.84
C LEU A 14 -15.39 7.27 -35.77
N LEU A 15 -14.59 6.25 -35.48
CA LEU A 15 -14.86 5.36 -34.34
C LEU A 15 -14.96 6.13 -33.02
N LEU A 16 -14.29 7.29 -32.93
CA LEU A 16 -14.43 8.19 -31.78
C LEU A 16 -15.86 8.71 -31.65
N ASP A 17 -16.49 9.11 -32.76
CA ASP A 17 -17.85 9.66 -32.77
C ASP A 17 -18.87 8.58 -32.36
N GLU A 18 -18.70 7.35 -32.85
CA GLU A 18 -19.52 6.19 -32.47
C GLU A 18 -19.39 5.88 -30.96
N ILE A 19 -18.17 5.92 -30.42
CA ILE A 19 -17.90 5.67 -28.99
C ILE A 19 -18.51 6.79 -28.14
N ASP A 20 -18.35 8.05 -28.54
CA ASP A 20 -18.88 9.21 -27.83
C ASP A 20 -20.42 9.19 -27.81
N GLU A 21 -21.07 8.81 -28.91
CA GLU A 21 -22.53 8.64 -28.97
C GLU A 21 -23.01 7.56 -27.99
N LYS A 22 -22.35 6.39 -27.97
CA LYS A 22 -22.69 5.29 -27.06
C LYS A 22 -22.48 5.67 -25.59
N PHE A 23 -21.40 6.39 -25.27
CA PHE A 23 -21.16 6.89 -23.92
C PHE A 23 -22.17 7.96 -23.50
N ALA A 24 -22.55 8.86 -24.40
CA ALA A 24 -23.58 9.86 -24.15
C ALA A 24 -24.95 9.22 -23.91
N ALA A 25 -25.33 8.24 -24.74
CA ALA A 25 -26.55 7.45 -24.58
C ALA A 25 -26.57 6.72 -23.23
N PHE A 26 -25.47 6.02 -22.89
CA PHE A 26 -25.34 5.35 -21.60
C PHE A 26 -25.57 6.32 -20.42
N GLN A 27 -24.91 7.48 -20.42
CA GLN A 27 -25.05 8.46 -19.33
C GLN A 27 -26.48 9.02 -19.21
N ALA A 28 -27.20 9.16 -20.32
CA ALA A 28 -28.57 9.64 -20.34
C ALA A 28 -29.55 8.67 -19.65
N PHE A 29 -29.40 7.36 -19.90
CA PHE A 29 -30.32 6.35 -19.38
C PHE A 29 -29.93 5.82 -17.99
N ARG A 30 -28.64 5.87 -17.61
CA ARG A 30 -28.12 5.21 -16.39
C ARG A 30 -28.87 5.53 -15.09
N LYS A 31 -29.47 6.71 -14.95
CA LYS A 31 -30.21 7.12 -13.74
C LYS A 31 -31.72 6.89 -13.81
N SER A 32 -32.28 6.75 -15.00
CA SER A 32 -33.71 6.77 -15.26
C SER A 32 -34.26 5.43 -15.76
N ASP A 33 -33.47 4.70 -16.55
CA ASP A 33 -33.84 3.42 -17.14
C ASP A 33 -32.66 2.45 -17.09
N THR A 34 -32.70 1.56 -16.10
CA THR A 34 -31.66 0.55 -15.89
C THR A 34 -31.63 -0.51 -16.99
N ALA A 35 -32.76 -0.81 -17.62
CA ALA A 35 -32.84 -1.81 -18.68
C ALA A 35 -32.21 -1.29 -19.97
N ALA A 36 -32.54 -0.05 -20.36
CA ALA A 36 -31.91 0.61 -21.50
C ALA A 36 -30.41 0.84 -21.28
N ALA A 37 -29.99 1.21 -20.06
CA ALA A 37 -28.58 1.36 -19.73
C ALA A 37 -27.81 0.03 -19.83
N ASP A 38 -28.40 -1.08 -19.38
CA ASP A 38 -27.79 -2.41 -19.46
C ASP A 38 -27.71 -2.93 -20.91
N GLU A 39 -28.67 -2.59 -21.77
CA GLU A 39 -28.61 -2.89 -23.21
C GLU A 39 -27.43 -2.17 -23.88
N ILE A 40 -27.25 -0.87 -23.58
CA ILE A 40 -26.13 -0.08 -24.10
C ILE A 40 -24.80 -0.63 -23.59
N LEU A 41 -24.72 -1.03 -22.31
CA LEU A 41 -23.54 -1.71 -21.75
C LEU A 41 -23.23 -3.00 -22.49
N GLY A 42 -24.24 -3.82 -22.80
CA GLY A 42 -24.08 -5.03 -23.61
C GLY A 42 -23.56 -4.73 -25.02
N SER A 43 -24.04 -3.64 -25.65
CA SER A 43 -23.57 -3.20 -26.97
C SER A 43 -22.11 -2.71 -26.97
N LEU A 44 -21.64 -2.23 -25.82
CA LEU A 44 -20.25 -1.84 -25.56
C LEU A 44 -19.36 -3.03 -25.17
N GLY A 45 -19.91 -4.24 -25.13
CA GLY A 45 -19.20 -5.47 -24.80
C GLY A 45 -19.02 -5.70 -23.28
N ALA A 46 -19.77 -5.01 -22.43
CA ALA A 46 -19.69 -5.23 -20.99
C ALA A 46 -20.49 -6.45 -20.56
N HIS A 47 -19.80 -7.48 -20.07
CA HIS A 47 -20.41 -8.76 -19.71
C HIS A 47 -20.39 -9.03 -18.21
N ASP A 48 -19.38 -8.53 -17.50
CA ASP A 48 -19.26 -8.68 -16.05
C ASP A 48 -19.28 -7.34 -15.30
N GLU A 49 -19.17 -7.40 -13.97
CA GLU A 49 -19.16 -6.21 -13.10
C GLU A 49 -17.93 -5.31 -13.35
N ILE A 50 -16.80 -5.90 -13.73
CA ILE A 50 -15.56 -5.17 -14.00
C ILE A 50 -15.71 -4.42 -15.32
N ASP A 51 -16.23 -5.05 -16.37
CA ASP A 51 -16.49 -4.42 -17.66
C ASP A 51 -17.46 -3.25 -17.51
N ARG A 52 -18.53 -3.44 -16.72
CA ARG A 52 -19.49 -2.37 -16.39
C ARG A 52 -18.78 -1.21 -15.70
N THR A 53 -17.87 -1.50 -14.76
CA THR A 53 -17.04 -0.49 -14.09
C THR A 53 -16.13 0.24 -15.07
N ILE A 54 -15.49 -0.48 -16.00
CA ILE A 54 -14.64 0.11 -17.05
C ILE A 54 -15.45 1.09 -17.90
N VAL A 55 -16.63 0.69 -18.38
CA VAL A 55 -17.50 1.56 -19.18
C VAL A 55 -17.99 2.76 -18.37
N LEU A 56 -18.31 2.58 -17.08
CA LEU A 56 -18.68 3.67 -16.16
C LEU A 56 -17.54 4.69 -15.98
N GLU A 57 -16.29 4.24 -15.91
CA GLU A 57 -15.13 5.11 -15.75
C GLU A 57 -14.75 5.82 -17.06
N LEU A 58 -14.78 5.10 -18.19
CA LEU A 58 -14.48 5.63 -19.52
C LEU A 58 -15.51 6.66 -20.00
N SER A 59 -16.79 6.42 -19.72
CA SER A 59 -17.88 7.35 -20.08
C SER A 59 -17.91 8.64 -19.23
N SER A 60 -16.95 8.85 -18.32
CA SER A 60 -16.92 10.02 -17.44
C SER A 60 -16.51 11.28 -18.22
N PRO A 61 -17.36 12.32 -18.28
CA PRO A 61 -17.06 13.52 -19.06
C PRO A 61 -16.09 14.48 -18.36
N SER A 62 -15.84 14.29 -17.06
CA SER A 62 -15.00 15.19 -16.26
C SER A 62 -13.84 14.44 -15.59
N PRO A 63 -12.65 15.07 -15.50
CA PRO A 63 -11.48 14.48 -14.83
C PRO A 63 -11.64 14.37 -13.31
N LEU A 64 -12.53 15.15 -12.69
CA LEU A 64 -12.81 15.14 -11.24
C LEU A 64 -14.30 14.91 -10.99
N GLY A 65 -14.62 14.10 -9.98
CA GLY A 65 -15.99 13.87 -9.53
C GLY A 65 -16.58 15.09 -8.82
N HIS A 66 -15.77 15.76 -7.97
CA HIS A 66 -16.16 16.95 -7.22
C HIS A 66 -15.06 18.04 -7.30
N PRO A 67 -14.98 18.77 -8.43
CA PRO A 67 -13.94 19.77 -8.67
C PRO A 67 -13.85 20.83 -7.56
N ASP A 68 -15.00 21.31 -7.08
CA ASP A 68 -15.13 22.34 -6.04
C ASP A 68 -14.50 21.93 -4.69
N ARG A 69 -14.40 20.63 -4.42
CA ARG A 69 -13.87 20.07 -3.16
C ARG A 69 -12.46 19.52 -3.28
N PHE A 70 -11.92 19.43 -4.48
CA PHE A 70 -10.62 18.81 -4.73
C PHE A 70 -9.49 19.48 -3.96
N SER A 71 -9.37 20.81 -4.08
CA SER A 71 -8.34 21.59 -3.39
C SER A 71 -8.39 21.44 -1.86
N ALA A 72 -9.59 21.41 -1.27
CA ALA A 72 -9.76 21.18 0.16
C ALA A 72 -9.31 19.78 0.58
N SER A 73 -9.72 18.75 -0.17
CA SER A 73 -9.41 17.35 0.12
C SER A 73 -7.94 17.03 -0.09
N HIS A 74 -7.31 17.58 -1.14
CA HIS A 74 -5.87 17.47 -1.36
C HIS A 74 -5.08 18.05 -0.19
N ARG A 75 -5.42 19.27 0.28
CA ARG A 75 -4.75 19.89 1.44
C ARG A 75 -4.93 19.07 2.71
N LEU A 76 -6.11 18.49 2.93
CA LEU A 76 -6.37 17.61 4.07
C LEU A 76 -5.52 16.34 3.99
N ALA A 77 -5.43 15.71 2.82
CA ALA A 77 -4.59 14.54 2.58
C ALA A 77 -3.08 14.83 2.80
N VAL A 78 -2.58 15.96 2.28
CA VAL A 78 -1.18 16.38 2.51
C VAL A 78 -0.91 16.66 3.99
N ARG A 79 -1.84 17.34 4.67
CA ARG A 79 -1.75 17.55 6.13
C ARG A 79 -1.74 16.23 6.89
N ALA A 80 -2.59 15.28 6.51
CA ALA A 80 -2.63 13.95 7.10
C ALA A 80 -1.30 13.20 6.92
N LEU A 81 -0.70 13.26 5.73
CA LEU A 81 0.63 12.71 5.47
C LEU A 81 1.70 13.37 6.33
N GLU A 82 1.68 14.69 6.51
CA GLU A 82 2.60 15.41 7.41
C GLU A 82 2.43 14.96 8.87
N VAL A 83 1.18 14.89 9.35
CA VAL A 83 0.86 14.46 10.73
C VAL A 83 1.35 13.04 10.97
N LEU A 84 1.13 12.15 10.00
CA LEU A 84 1.59 10.76 10.09
C LEU A 84 3.12 10.67 10.00
N ASP A 85 3.81 11.48 9.19
CA ASP A 85 5.28 11.48 9.12
C ASP A 85 5.88 11.88 10.48
N ARG A 86 5.32 12.92 11.10
CA ARG A 86 5.80 13.45 12.38
C ARG A 86 5.53 12.54 13.58
N ASN A 87 4.42 11.79 13.57
CA ASN A 87 3.97 11.01 14.71
C ASN A 87 4.10 9.49 14.51
N GLY A 88 4.18 9.04 13.26
CA GLY A 88 4.17 7.66 12.82
C GLY A 88 5.36 6.84 13.32
N GLY A 89 6.52 7.46 13.48
CA GLY A 89 7.75 6.82 13.95
C GLY A 89 8.05 7.01 15.45
N LYS A 90 7.17 7.67 16.21
CA LYS A 90 7.41 7.93 17.65
C LYS A 90 7.45 6.63 18.46
N SER A 91 8.24 6.63 19.53
CA SER A 91 8.45 5.47 20.39
C SER A 91 7.15 4.89 20.95
N VAL A 92 7.17 3.58 21.17
CA VAL A 92 6.02 2.80 21.61
C VAL A 92 6.31 2.26 23.00
N LYS A 93 5.39 2.46 23.94
CA LYS A 93 5.45 1.79 25.24
C LYS A 93 4.88 0.39 25.09
N VAL A 94 5.70 -0.63 25.34
CA VAL A 94 5.29 -2.03 25.27
C VAL A 94 5.05 -2.56 26.68
N ARG A 95 3.79 -2.84 27.02
CA ARG A 95 3.42 -3.50 28.28
C ARG A 95 3.64 -5.02 28.16
N GLY A 96 4.08 -5.64 29.26
CA GLY A 96 4.15 -7.10 29.39
C GLY A 96 5.48 -7.76 28.98
N ALA A 97 6.50 -7.00 28.57
CA ALA A 97 7.80 -7.53 28.14
C ALA A 97 8.86 -7.63 29.26
N GLY A 98 8.50 -7.30 30.52
CA GLY A 98 9.39 -7.38 31.68
C GLY A 98 10.73 -6.62 31.47
N PRO A 99 11.87 -7.17 31.92
CA PRO A 99 13.18 -6.50 31.79
C PRO A 99 13.64 -6.34 30.33
N LEU A 100 13.09 -7.10 29.39
CA LEU A 100 13.36 -6.98 27.95
C LEU A 100 12.52 -5.90 27.25
N SER A 101 11.70 -5.16 28.01
CA SER A 101 10.86 -4.08 27.48
C SER A 101 11.57 -3.05 26.60
N PRO A 102 12.80 -2.55 26.88
CA PRO A 102 13.42 -1.56 26.01
C PRO A 102 13.78 -2.14 24.63
N ILE A 103 14.28 -3.38 24.59
CA ILE A 103 14.62 -4.07 23.34
C ILE A 103 13.35 -4.36 22.53
N ALA A 104 12.31 -4.89 23.20
CA ALA A 104 11.02 -5.14 22.57
C ALA A 104 10.40 -3.85 22.02
N ALA A 105 10.42 -2.76 22.79
CA ALA A 105 9.90 -1.46 22.36
C ALA A 105 10.63 -0.91 21.14
N PHE A 106 11.95 -1.03 21.12
CA PHE A 106 12.77 -0.67 19.97
C PHE A 106 12.38 -1.46 18.72
N LEU A 107 12.34 -2.79 18.81
CA LEU A 107 12.00 -3.64 17.65
C LEU A 107 10.58 -3.40 17.13
N VAL A 108 9.60 -3.28 18.04
CA VAL A 108 8.21 -2.94 17.70
C VAL A 108 8.13 -1.58 17.00
N GLN A 109 8.89 -0.59 17.48
CA GLN A 109 8.96 0.73 16.85
C GLN A 109 9.56 0.67 15.44
N GLN A 110 10.60 -0.14 15.21
CA GLN A 110 11.20 -0.29 13.89
C GLN A 110 10.20 -0.86 12.88
N ILE A 111 9.46 -1.93 13.25
CA ILE A 111 8.40 -2.49 12.40
C ILE A 111 7.30 -1.47 12.14
N ALA A 112 6.82 -0.79 13.18
CA ALA A 112 5.76 0.20 13.02
C ALA A 112 6.17 1.36 12.10
N THR A 113 7.40 1.87 12.28
CA THR A 113 7.96 2.94 11.45
C THR A 113 8.12 2.49 10.00
N PHE A 114 8.57 1.26 9.77
CA PHE A 114 8.71 0.69 8.44
C PHE A 114 7.36 0.64 7.71
N ILE A 115 6.34 0.07 8.35
CA ILE A 115 4.98 -0.07 7.78
C ILE A 115 4.40 1.31 7.45
N VAL A 116 4.50 2.26 8.39
CA VAL A 116 3.99 3.62 8.19
C VAL A 116 4.68 4.30 7.01
N ARG A 117 6.02 4.29 6.95
CA ARG A 117 6.77 4.93 5.86
C ARG A 117 6.49 4.29 4.51
N SER A 118 6.41 2.97 4.46
CA SER A 118 6.06 2.23 3.24
C SER A 118 4.67 2.64 2.73
N HIS A 119 3.68 2.73 3.62
CA HIS A 119 2.33 3.15 3.25
C HIS A 119 2.28 4.62 2.80
N GLN A 120 2.95 5.54 3.49
CA GLN A 120 3.05 6.95 3.07
C GLN A 120 3.68 7.12 1.69
N GLY A 121 4.76 6.37 1.41
CA GLY A 121 5.39 6.36 0.10
C GLY A 121 4.45 5.87 -1.00
N SER A 122 3.68 4.80 -0.73
CA SER A 122 2.69 4.25 -1.66
C SER A 122 1.54 5.25 -1.92
N VAL A 123 1.03 5.91 -0.88
CA VAL A 123 0.00 6.93 -0.99
C VAL A 123 0.48 8.11 -1.83
N ALA A 124 1.69 8.60 -1.57
CA ALA A 124 2.28 9.70 -2.33
C ALA A 124 2.48 9.34 -3.81
N ASP A 125 2.90 8.10 -4.11
CA ASP A 125 3.00 7.60 -5.49
C ASP A 125 1.63 7.54 -6.17
N LYS A 126 0.62 6.95 -5.52
CA LYS A 126 -0.73 6.83 -6.09
C LYS A 126 -1.38 8.18 -6.34
N MET A 127 -1.24 9.13 -5.40
CA MET A 127 -1.71 10.51 -5.60
C MET A 127 -1.05 11.15 -6.82
N LEU A 128 0.28 11.03 -6.94
CA LEU A 128 1.02 11.60 -8.05
C LEU A 128 0.60 11.00 -9.40
N ASP A 129 0.53 9.67 -9.47
CA ASP A 129 0.14 8.95 -10.68
C ASP A 129 -1.29 9.31 -11.10
N LEU A 130 -2.22 9.40 -10.14
CA LEU A 130 -3.59 9.82 -10.41
C LEU A 130 -3.66 11.25 -10.93
N TYR A 131 -2.96 12.20 -10.30
CA TYR A 131 -2.97 13.59 -10.75
C TYR A 131 -2.39 13.74 -12.15
N ALA A 132 -1.29 13.05 -12.46
CA ALA A 132 -0.69 13.07 -13.79
C ALA A 132 -1.64 12.51 -14.86
N ARG A 133 -2.30 11.38 -14.59
CA ARG A 133 -3.25 10.77 -15.52
C ARG A 133 -4.49 11.63 -15.73
N ARG A 134 -5.02 12.24 -14.66
CA ARG A 134 -6.20 13.12 -14.73
C ARG A 134 -5.90 14.44 -15.42
N GLU A 135 -4.72 15.03 -15.18
CA GLU A 135 -4.28 16.26 -15.87
C GLU A 135 -4.14 16.03 -17.37
N ALA A 136 -3.60 14.88 -17.78
CA ALA A 136 -3.44 14.53 -19.19
C ALA A 136 -4.80 14.27 -19.90
N ASN A 137 -5.80 13.79 -19.16
CA ASN A 137 -7.16 13.58 -19.68
C ASN A 137 -8.06 14.82 -19.55
N ALA A 138 -7.61 15.87 -18.85
CA ALA A 138 -8.38 17.10 -18.72
C ALA A 138 -8.27 17.92 -20.02
N ARG A 139 -9.41 18.44 -20.47
CA ARG A 139 -9.42 19.38 -21.60
C ARG A 139 -8.60 20.62 -21.26
N GLU A 140 -8.05 21.29 -22.28
CA GLU A 140 -7.20 22.46 -22.07
C GLU A 140 -7.92 23.63 -21.41
N ASP A 141 -9.23 23.75 -21.65
CA ASP A 141 -10.14 24.77 -21.13
C ASP A 141 -10.74 24.44 -19.75
N ASP A 142 -10.57 23.21 -19.25
CA ASP A 142 -11.13 22.79 -17.96
C ASP A 142 -10.38 23.45 -16.78
N PRO A 143 -11.06 24.22 -15.91
CA PRO A 143 -10.43 24.82 -14.72
C PRO A 143 -9.74 23.81 -13.80
N SER A 144 -10.25 22.57 -13.75
CA SER A 144 -9.72 21.46 -12.96
C SER A 144 -8.30 21.08 -13.35
N ARG A 145 -7.91 21.30 -14.60
CA ARG A 145 -6.58 20.98 -15.13
C ARG A 145 -5.48 21.72 -14.38
N PHE A 146 -5.68 23.01 -14.10
CA PHE A 146 -4.73 23.82 -13.34
C PHE A 146 -4.61 23.39 -11.88
N GLU A 147 -5.72 22.97 -11.27
CA GLU A 147 -5.71 22.44 -9.89
C GLU A 147 -4.95 21.12 -9.80
N LEU A 148 -5.20 20.21 -10.75
CA LEU A 148 -4.50 18.93 -10.87
C LEU A 148 -3.00 19.12 -11.11
N MET A 149 -2.62 20.02 -12.03
CA MET A 149 -1.23 20.38 -12.28
C MET A 149 -0.54 20.90 -11.01
N ARG A 150 -1.20 21.79 -10.27
CA ARG A 150 -0.67 22.32 -9.00
C ARG A 150 -0.49 21.21 -7.97
N ALA A 151 -1.49 20.36 -7.78
CA ALA A 151 -1.45 19.24 -6.85
C ALA A 151 -0.36 18.23 -7.23
N ARG A 152 -0.21 17.92 -8.52
CA ARG A 152 0.89 17.08 -9.05
C ARG A 152 2.24 17.67 -8.69
N MET A 153 2.51 18.92 -9.04
CA MET A 153 3.79 19.58 -8.73
C MET A 153 4.07 19.61 -7.21
N GLN A 154 3.06 19.79 -6.38
CA GLN A 154 3.20 19.69 -4.92
C GLN A 154 3.63 18.28 -4.50
N MET A 155 2.95 17.24 -5.01
CA MET A 155 3.29 15.86 -4.69
C MET A 155 4.66 15.45 -5.22
N GLU A 156 5.08 15.89 -6.41
CA GLU A 156 6.43 15.66 -6.94
C GLU A 156 7.51 16.18 -5.98
N ARG A 157 7.29 17.36 -5.41
CA ARG A 157 8.22 18.00 -4.45
C ARG A 157 8.19 17.33 -3.08
N LEU A 158 7.03 16.85 -2.63
CA LEU A 158 6.87 16.24 -1.30
C LEU A 158 7.27 14.76 -1.26
N LYS A 159 7.12 14.04 -2.37
CA LYS A 159 7.36 12.60 -2.49
C LYS A 159 8.74 12.15 -1.95
N PRO A 160 9.86 12.83 -2.24
CA PRO A 160 11.16 12.47 -1.65
C PRO A 160 11.16 12.50 -0.12
N GLY A 161 10.39 13.40 0.50
CA GLY A 161 10.24 13.51 1.95
C GLY A 161 9.57 12.28 2.58
N PHE A 162 8.55 11.73 1.91
CA PHE A 162 7.82 10.54 2.38
C PHE A 162 8.56 9.23 2.07
N LYS A 163 9.49 9.22 1.11
CA LYS A 163 10.27 8.04 0.72
C LYS A 163 11.61 7.87 1.48
N ARG A 164 11.81 8.58 2.60
CA ARG A 164 13.01 8.42 3.41
C ARG A 164 13.17 6.97 3.87
N ASN A 165 14.42 6.49 3.91
CA ASN A 165 14.77 5.11 4.30
C ASN A 165 13.96 4.64 5.51
N ALA A 166 13.21 3.56 5.35
CA ALA A 166 12.24 3.07 6.32
C ALA A 166 12.90 2.65 7.66
N LEU A 167 14.19 2.32 7.63
CA LEU A 167 15.01 2.05 8.80
C LEU A 167 15.76 3.33 9.21
N GLY A 168 15.39 3.90 10.35
CA GLY A 168 15.99 5.13 10.90
C GLY A 168 17.45 5.00 11.38
N VAL A 169 18.08 3.85 11.17
CA VAL A 169 19.49 3.63 11.47
C VAL A 169 20.14 3.08 10.21
N PRO A 170 21.22 3.70 9.72
CA PRO A 170 22.03 3.09 8.70
C PRO A 170 22.50 1.72 9.17
N LEU A 171 22.04 0.64 8.51
CA LEU A 171 22.39 -0.74 8.88
C LEU A 171 23.92 -0.95 8.88
N PHE A 172 24.65 -0.15 8.10
CA PHE A 172 26.12 -0.15 8.04
C PHE A 172 26.82 0.39 9.30
N VAL A 173 26.19 1.23 10.12
CA VAL A 173 26.79 1.75 11.38
C VAL A 173 26.78 0.68 12.48
N VAL A 174 25.98 -0.38 12.33
CA VAL A 174 25.89 -1.50 13.28
C VAL A 174 26.63 -2.77 12.78
N GLY A 175 26.94 -2.88 11.48
CA GLY A 175 27.07 -4.20 10.84
C GLY A 175 28.45 -4.77 10.49
N GLY A 176 29.53 -3.99 10.42
CA GLY A 176 30.77 -4.50 9.80
C GLY A 176 31.55 -5.52 10.65
N ALA A 177 32.00 -5.09 11.83
CA ALA A 177 32.93 -5.87 12.67
C ALA A 177 32.24 -6.63 13.82
N ALA A 178 31.17 -6.05 14.39
CA ALA A 178 30.41 -6.67 15.48
C ALA A 178 29.50 -7.81 15.00
N PHE A 179 28.95 -7.69 13.79
CA PHE A 179 28.06 -8.72 13.24
C PHE A 179 28.84 -9.99 12.85
N SER A 180 30.05 -9.85 12.27
CA SER A 180 30.89 -10.97 11.87
C SER A 180 31.40 -11.79 13.07
N THR A 181 31.76 -11.12 14.16
CA THR A 181 32.20 -11.76 15.42
C THR A 181 31.04 -12.42 16.16
N LEU A 182 29.89 -11.72 16.27
CA LEU A 182 28.68 -12.30 16.85
C LEU A 182 28.16 -13.49 16.03
N LEU A 183 28.19 -13.40 14.70
CA LEU A 183 27.77 -14.47 13.80
C LEU A 183 28.71 -15.68 13.91
N SER A 184 30.03 -15.47 13.99
CA SER A 184 31.01 -16.54 14.20
C SER A 184 30.80 -17.28 15.53
N LEU A 185 30.54 -16.54 16.62
CA LEU A 185 30.25 -17.12 17.94
C LEU A 185 28.94 -17.90 17.94
N ILE A 186 27.90 -17.36 17.30
CA ILE A 186 26.61 -18.05 17.12
C ILE A 186 26.80 -19.33 16.28
N GLN A 187 27.58 -19.25 15.20
CA GLN A 187 27.81 -20.39 14.30
C GLN A 187 28.62 -21.49 15.01
N GLN A 188 29.64 -21.15 15.79
CA GLN A 188 30.36 -22.13 16.62
C GLN A 188 29.48 -22.74 17.72
N ALA A 189 28.65 -21.94 18.38
CA ALA A 189 27.70 -22.43 19.38
C ALA A 189 26.66 -23.38 18.77
N ILE A 190 26.15 -23.06 17.57
CA ILE A 190 25.22 -23.92 16.82
C ILE A 190 25.89 -25.24 16.44
N VAL A 191 27.10 -25.19 15.85
CA VAL A 191 27.82 -26.42 15.44
C VAL A 191 28.15 -27.30 16.65
N SER A 192 28.50 -26.70 17.79
CA SER A 192 28.75 -27.43 19.04
C SER A 192 27.46 -28.06 19.59
N ALA A 193 26.36 -27.29 19.63
CA ALA A 193 25.06 -27.77 20.11
C ALA A 193 24.50 -28.91 19.25
N LEU A 194 24.74 -28.90 17.93
CA LEU A 194 24.24 -29.94 17.03
C LEU A 194 24.95 -31.30 17.17
N ARG A 195 26.12 -31.36 17.84
CA ARG A 195 26.87 -32.62 18.02
C ARG A 195 26.21 -33.55 19.06
N GLY A 196 25.62 -33.00 20.11
CA GLY A 196 24.93 -33.77 21.15
C GLY A 196 23.40 -33.77 21.00
N THR A 197 22.73 -34.85 21.39
CA THR A 197 21.25 -34.95 21.39
C THR A 197 20.62 -33.86 22.25
N ALA A 198 21.13 -33.65 23.47
CA ALA A 198 20.66 -32.57 24.35
C ALA A 198 20.86 -31.17 23.75
N GLY A 199 21.97 -30.94 23.05
CA GLY A 199 22.25 -29.66 22.40
C GLY A 199 21.32 -29.40 21.21
N ARG A 200 20.97 -30.43 20.42
CA ARG A 200 19.96 -30.32 19.34
C ARG A 200 18.60 -29.93 19.91
N VAL A 201 18.15 -30.60 20.98
CA VAL A 201 16.87 -30.28 21.64
C VAL A 201 16.86 -28.82 22.13
N ILE A 202 17.91 -28.39 22.84
CA ILE A 202 18.03 -27.01 23.33
C ILE A 202 18.00 -26.03 22.15
N ALA A 203 18.77 -26.28 21.09
CA ALA A 203 18.81 -25.40 19.92
C ALA A 203 17.43 -25.28 19.24
N THR A 204 16.71 -26.39 19.04
CA THR A 204 15.36 -26.38 18.47
C THR A 204 14.39 -25.56 19.32
N VAL A 205 14.41 -25.74 20.65
CA VAL A 205 13.54 -24.98 21.56
C VAL A 205 13.88 -23.50 21.53
N VAL A 206 15.17 -23.14 21.58
CA VAL A 206 15.62 -21.74 21.53
C VAL A 206 15.21 -21.07 20.22
N ILE A 207 15.41 -21.73 19.07
CA ILE A 207 14.97 -21.22 17.76
C ILE A 207 13.46 -21.01 17.74
N GLY A 208 12.69 -21.98 18.25
CA GLY A 208 11.24 -21.86 18.36
C GLY A 208 10.80 -20.66 19.20
N LEU A 209 11.45 -20.43 20.34
CA LEU A 209 11.20 -19.26 21.20
C LEU A 209 11.56 -17.93 20.50
N ILE A 210 12.67 -17.89 19.76
CA ILE A 210 13.06 -16.71 18.98
C ILE A 210 11.99 -16.41 17.92
N MET A 211 11.52 -17.42 17.18
CA MET A 211 10.48 -17.24 16.16
C MET A 211 9.17 -16.72 16.77
N LEU A 212 8.75 -17.24 17.93
CA LEU A 212 7.60 -16.71 18.68
C LEU A 212 7.81 -15.25 19.07
N GLY A 213 9.01 -14.90 19.57
CA GLY A 213 9.38 -13.54 19.94
C GLY A 213 9.33 -12.57 18.75
N VAL A 214 9.92 -12.96 17.60
CA VAL A 214 9.89 -12.17 16.37
C VAL A 214 8.45 -12.01 15.87
N GLY A 215 7.67 -13.09 15.84
CA GLY A 215 6.26 -13.04 15.43
C GLY A 215 5.46 -12.08 16.31
N TRP A 216 5.64 -12.15 17.62
CA TRP A 216 5.00 -11.23 18.56
C TRP A 216 5.40 -9.76 18.33
N VAL A 217 6.69 -9.48 18.10
CA VAL A 217 7.18 -8.12 17.77
C VAL A 217 6.54 -7.60 16.48
N ILE A 218 6.51 -8.41 15.42
CA ILE A 218 5.93 -8.02 14.13
C ILE A 218 4.45 -7.71 14.30
N LEU A 219 3.70 -8.59 14.99
CA LEU A 219 2.27 -8.41 15.22
C LEU A 219 1.98 -7.12 16.00
N ARG A 220 2.75 -6.84 17.07
CA ARG A 220 2.61 -5.61 17.85
C ARG A 220 2.97 -4.37 17.05
N GLY A 221 4.03 -4.44 16.23
CA GLY A 221 4.42 -3.36 15.33
C GLY A 221 3.33 -3.05 14.30
N ALA A 222 2.78 -4.08 13.67
CA ALA A 222 1.67 -3.97 12.71
C ALA A 222 0.41 -3.36 13.35
N ALA A 223 0.06 -3.80 14.58
CA ALA A 223 -1.09 -3.25 15.30
C ALA A 223 -0.93 -1.74 15.60
N VAL A 224 0.28 -1.31 16.01
CA VAL A 224 0.57 0.10 16.26
C VAL A 224 0.52 0.91 14.96
N ALA A 225 1.12 0.39 13.89
CA ALA A 225 1.10 1.05 12.58
C ALA A 225 -0.33 1.22 12.05
N ARG A 226 -1.13 0.14 12.04
CA ARG A 226 -2.54 0.19 11.63
C ARG A 226 -3.32 1.23 12.42
N ARG A 227 -3.15 1.30 13.75
CA ARG A 227 -3.83 2.32 14.58
C ARG A 227 -3.42 3.74 14.18
N ARG A 228 -2.14 3.99 13.92
CA ARG A 228 -1.64 5.33 13.54
C ARG A 228 -2.11 5.73 12.14
N ILE A 229 -2.07 4.82 11.18
CA ILE A 229 -2.56 5.02 9.81
C ILE A 229 -4.06 5.29 9.85
N HIS A 230 -4.83 4.45 10.54
CA HIS A 230 -6.28 4.61 10.65
C HIS A 230 -6.70 5.96 11.24
N LEU A 231 -6.04 6.39 12.33
CA LEU A 231 -6.36 7.66 12.98
C LEU A 231 -5.96 8.90 12.18
N SER A 232 -4.98 8.78 11.28
CA SER A 232 -4.37 9.96 10.63
C SER A 232 -4.71 10.07 9.17
N LEU A 233 -4.85 8.94 8.45
CA LEU A 233 -4.76 8.90 6.99
C LEU A 233 -5.98 8.27 6.31
N ASP A 234 -6.60 7.22 6.88
CA ASP A 234 -7.73 6.51 6.25
C ASP A 234 -8.84 7.49 5.81
N GLY A 235 -9.37 8.29 6.74
CA GLY A 235 -10.45 9.25 6.43
C GLY A 235 -10.05 10.34 5.42
N PRO A 236 -8.93 11.06 5.62
CA PRO A 236 -8.45 12.05 4.65
C PRO A 236 -8.20 11.52 3.24
N ILE A 237 -7.65 10.31 3.10
CA ILE A 237 -7.38 9.70 1.79
C ILE A 237 -8.66 9.20 1.14
N GLU A 238 -9.57 8.60 1.90
CA GLU A 238 -10.88 8.21 1.39
C GLU A 238 -11.67 9.42 0.88
N ALA A 239 -11.69 10.52 1.64
CA ALA A 239 -12.31 11.76 1.22
C ALA A 239 -11.71 12.30 -0.08
N LEU A 240 -10.37 12.27 -0.21
CA LEU A 240 -9.70 12.65 -1.45
C LEU A 240 -10.12 11.75 -2.62
N TRP A 241 -10.12 10.43 -2.45
CA TRP A 241 -10.53 9.48 -3.49
C TRP A 241 -11.99 9.68 -3.92
N GLN A 242 -12.88 9.95 -2.97
CA GLN A 242 -14.27 10.31 -3.27
C GLN A 242 -14.36 11.61 -4.07
N THR A 243 -13.55 12.64 -3.75
CA THR A 243 -13.55 13.89 -4.53
C THR A 243 -12.96 13.75 -5.93
N ILE A 244 -11.94 12.92 -6.12
CA ILE A 244 -11.41 12.61 -7.44
C ILE A 244 -12.45 11.82 -8.23
N GLY A 245 -13.08 10.83 -7.59
CA GLY A 245 -14.09 9.95 -8.18
C GLY A 245 -13.51 9.01 -9.25
N ARG A 246 -14.19 7.88 -9.47
CA ARG A 246 -13.95 6.95 -10.60
C ARG A 246 -12.47 6.59 -10.78
N CYS A 247 -11.75 6.36 -9.67
CA CYS A 247 -10.31 6.14 -9.65
C CYS A 247 -9.94 4.87 -8.86
N GLY A 248 -10.87 3.91 -8.83
CA GLY A 248 -10.78 2.71 -7.97
C GLY A 248 -10.67 3.04 -6.48
N ASP A 249 -10.09 2.11 -5.74
CA ASP A 249 -9.95 2.20 -4.29
C ASP A 249 -8.68 2.94 -3.85
N PRO A 250 -8.72 3.59 -2.67
CA PRO A 250 -7.52 4.14 -2.06
C PRO A 250 -6.51 3.03 -1.71
N PRO A 251 -5.20 3.36 -1.68
CA PRO A 251 -4.17 2.42 -1.29
C PRO A 251 -4.43 1.89 0.12
N GLN A 252 -4.40 0.57 0.27
CA GLN A 252 -4.62 -0.10 1.56
C GLN A 252 -3.31 -0.18 2.37
N ASP A 253 -3.43 -0.28 3.68
CA ASP A 253 -2.26 -0.39 4.56
C ASP A 253 -1.70 -1.83 4.59
N PRO A 254 -0.36 -2.01 4.64
CA PRO A 254 0.22 -3.35 4.57
C PRO A 254 0.16 -4.12 5.90
N SER A 255 -0.42 -3.56 6.98
CA SER A 255 -0.37 -4.16 8.32
C SER A 255 -1.04 -5.53 8.37
N ARG A 256 -2.07 -5.79 7.53
CA ARG A 256 -2.71 -7.11 7.42
C ARG A 256 -1.74 -8.18 6.92
N THR A 257 -0.94 -7.87 5.91
CA THR A 257 0.10 -8.77 5.39
C THR A 257 1.15 -9.07 6.45
N PHE A 258 1.60 -8.06 7.19
CA PHE A 258 2.55 -8.26 8.30
C PHE A 258 1.96 -9.07 9.45
N ALA A 259 0.67 -8.87 9.78
CA ALA A 259 -0.02 -9.69 10.77
C ALA A 259 -0.13 -11.15 10.33
N LEU A 260 -0.41 -11.41 9.05
CA LEU A 260 -0.42 -12.77 8.49
C LEU A 260 0.96 -13.43 8.59
N ILE A 261 2.02 -12.73 8.20
CA ILE A 261 3.41 -13.22 8.33
C ILE A 261 3.73 -13.55 9.79
N ALA A 262 3.33 -12.68 10.72
CA ALA A 262 3.55 -12.90 12.14
C ALA A 262 2.82 -14.15 12.68
N VAL A 263 1.58 -14.38 12.25
CA VAL A 263 0.80 -15.57 12.63
C VAL A 263 1.45 -16.83 12.07
N ILE A 264 1.86 -16.83 10.79
CA ILE A 264 2.57 -17.96 10.18
C ILE A 264 3.86 -18.25 10.96
N LEU A 265 4.65 -17.20 11.26
CA LEU A 265 5.90 -17.33 12.01
C LEU A 265 5.68 -17.87 13.43
N ALA A 266 4.55 -17.53 14.06
CA ALA A 266 4.19 -18.03 15.38
C ALA A 266 3.69 -19.48 15.37
N LEU A 267 3.17 -19.96 14.23
CA LEU A 267 2.73 -21.35 14.06
C LEU A 267 3.89 -22.31 13.77
N LEU A 268 4.93 -21.87 13.05
CA LEU A 268 6.07 -22.72 12.68
C LEU A 268 6.76 -23.44 13.87
N PRO A 269 6.97 -22.81 15.04
CA PRO A 269 7.52 -23.48 16.23
C PRO A 269 6.74 -24.71 16.67
N TRP A 270 5.42 -24.73 16.49
CA TRP A 270 4.57 -25.88 16.86
C TRP A 270 4.81 -27.11 15.99
N ILE A 271 5.34 -26.92 14.79
CA ILE A 271 5.76 -28.03 13.93
C ILE A 271 7.23 -28.34 14.18
N LEU A 272 8.08 -27.31 14.21
CA LEU A 272 9.54 -27.42 14.30
C LEU A 272 10.01 -28.08 15.60
N ILE A 273 9.39 -27.73 16.74
CA ILE A 273 9.80 -28.28 18.04
C ILE A 273 9.50 -29.79 18.10
N PRO A 274 8.28 -30.28 17.82
CA PRO A 274 8.01 -31.72 17.77
C PRO A 274 8.85 -32.48 16.76
N THR A 275 9.03 -31.98 15.53
CA THR A 275 9.87 -32.67 14.54
C THR A 275 11.33 -32.70 14.97
N GLY A 276 11.87 -31.60 15.49
CA GLY A 276 13.24 -31.56 16.02
C GLY A 276 13.44 -32.53 17.19
N LEU A 277 12.48 -32.61 18.11
CA LEU A 277 12.48 -33.58 19.21
C LEU A 277 12.44 -35.03 18.69
N LEU A 278 11.52 -35.35 17.78
CA LEU A 278 11.40 -36.69 17.19
C LEU A 278 12.69 -37.12 16.47
N VAL A 279 13.24 -36.27 15.62
CA VAL A 279 14.49 -36.54 14.89
C VAL A 279 15.65 -36.71 15.86
N SER A 280 15.73 -35.88 16.91
CA SER A 280 16.78 -36.00 17.92
C SER A 280 16.67 -37.29 18.75
N GLY A 281 15.45 -37.77 19.01
CA GLY A 281 15.19 -39.02 19.71
C GLY A 281 15.51 -40.25 18.86
N ILE A 282 15.13 -40.24 17.57
CA ILE A 282 15.50 -41.29 16.62
C ILE A 282 17.03 -41.39 16.48
N ALA A 283 17.71 -40.25 16.36
CA ALA A 283 19.17 -40.20 16.25
C ALA A 283 19.91 -40.56 17.56
N ALA A 284 19.19 -40.80 18.67
CA ALA A 284 19.76 -41.32 19.91
C ALA A 284 19.66 -42.86 20.01
N LEU A 285 18.85 -43.48 19.14
CA LEU A 285 18.62 -44.93 19.10
C LEU A 285 19.54 -45.67 18.11
N PHE A 286 20.20 -44.93 17.22
CA PHE A 286 21.20 -45.41 16.25
C PHE A 286 22.56 -44.80 16.56
#